data_AF-A0A1X0R1X5-F1
#
_entry.id   AF-A0A1X0R1X5-F1
#
_cell.length_a   1.000
_cell.length_b   1.000
_cell.length_c   1.000
_cell.angle_alpha   90.00
_cell.angle_beta   90.00
_cell.angle_gamma   90.00
#
_symmetry.space_group_name_H-M   'P 1'
#
loop_
_entity.id
_entity.type
_entity.pdbx_description
1 polymer ?
#
loop_
_entity_poly.entity_id
_entity_poly.type
_entity_poly.pdbx_seq_one_letter_code
_entity_poly.pdbx_strand_id
1 'polypeptide(L)'
;SEFNRKLQLFLLDFGSYTQSISYLYMSYFNNDNFKRWARAYQPAIYTNMEISNYIESWHNQLKATYLKRKQNRRVGRLIFILVNDVEEDYLQNIQRLMLKVGRMGPEERRRRARQIKADQIN
;
A
#
# COMPACT_ATOMS: atom_id res chain seq x y z
N SER A 1 -13.79 23.34 13.84
CA SER A 1 -13.79 22.36 12.72
C SER A 1 -14.28 21.02 13.24
N GLU A 2 -14.92 20.20 12.41
CA GLU A 2 -15.41 18.86 12.79
C GLU A 2 -14.29 17.96 13.33
N PHE A 3 -13.08 18.12 12.79
CA PHE A 3 -11.88 17.44 13.28
C PHE A 3 -11.60 17.71 14.76
N ASN A 4 -11.62 18.98 15.20
CA ASN A 4 -11.36 19.33 16.60
C ASN A 4 -12.41 18.69 17.53
N ARG A 5 -13.66 18.56 17.07
CA ARG A 5 -14.71 17.87 17.82
C ARG A 5 -14.39 16.37 17.98
N LYS A 6 -13.99 15.69 16.90
CA LYS A 6 -13.59 14.27 16.92
C LYS A 6 -12.32 14.05 17.77
N LEU A 7 -11.36 14.96 17.71
CA LEU A 7 -10.15 14.90 18.52
C LEU A 7 -10.46 15.04 20.02
N GLN A 8 -11.37 15.95 20.38
CA GLN A 8 -11.80 16.12 21.78
C GLN A 8 -12.51 14.86 22.30
N LEU A 9 -13.39 14.24 21.51
CA LEU A 9 -14.02 12.96 21.88
C LEU A 9 -12.98 11.85 22.05
N PHE A 10 -12.02 11.74 21.12
CA PHE A 10 -10.93 10.77 21.22
C PHE A 10 -10.06 10.96 22.48
N LEU A 11 -9.71 12.20 22.82
CA LEU A 11 -8.94 12.49 24.03
C LEU A 11 -9.75 12.22 25.31
N LEU A 12 -11.07 12.35 25.25
CA LEU A 12 -11.94 12.03 26.38
C LEU A 12 -12.03 10.51 26.61
N ASP A 13 -12.11 9.72 25.54
CA ASP A 13 -12.18 8.26 25.60
C ASP A 13 -10.83 7.60 25.92
N PHE A 14 -9.71 8.16 25.42
CA PHE A 14 -8.39 7.54 25.47
C PHE A 14 -7.32 8.36 26.22
N GLY A 15 -7.70 9.48 26.84
CA GLY A 15 -6.78 10.39 27.54
C GLY A 15 -6.04 9.76 28.71
N SER A 16 -6.58 8.68 29.28
CA SER A 16 -5.95 7.90 30.35
C SER A 16 -4.67 7.17 29.89
N TYR A 17 -4.50 6.93 28.59
CA TYR A 17 -3.31 6.30 28.02
C TYR A 17 -2.21 7.35 27.73
N THR A 18 -1.70 7.97 28.81
CA THR A 18 -0.81 9.13 28.76
C THR A 18 0.44 8.92 27.89
N GLN A 19 1.07 7.75 27.93
CA GLN A 19 2.24 7.40 27.10
C GLN A 19 1.89 7.42 25.59
N SER A 20 0.77 6.80 25.23
CA SER A 20 0.30 6.68 23.84
C SER A 20 -0.15 8.04 23.29
N ILE A 21 -0.87 8.82 24.09
CA ILE A 21 -1.31 10.17 23.72
C ILE A 21 -0.10 11.10 23.56
N SER A 22 0.89 11.01 24.45
CA SER A 22 2.13 11.79 24.35
C SER A 22 2.90 11.47 23.07
N TYR A 23 3.03 10.18 22.74
CA TYR A 23 3.64 9.76 21.47
C TYR A 23 2.88 10.30 20.26
N LEU A 24 1.55 10.15 20.24
CA LEU A 24 0.70 10.63 19.16
C LEU A 24 0.86 12.15 18.95
N TYR A 25 0.90 12.91 20.05
CA TYR A 25 1.08 14.35 19.99
C TYR A 25 2.46 14.75 19.43
N MET A 26 3.52 14.12 19.93
CA MET A 26 4.88 14.42 19.50
C MET A 26 5.16 14.02 18.05
N SER A 27 4.62 12.88 17.60
CA SER A 27 4.89 12.34 16.26
C SER A 27 3.95 12.89 15.18
N TYR A 28 2.68 13.14 15.50
CA TYR A 28 1.66 13.42 14.48
C TYR A 28 1.00 14.80 14.59
N PHE A 29 0.88 15.37 15.79
CA PHE A 29 0.18 16.64 15.98
C PHE A 29 1.10 17.86 16.06
N ASN A 30 2.37 17.70 16.42
CA ASN A 30 3.31 18.81 16.53
C ASN A 30 3.94 19.25 15.17
N ASN A 31 4.49 20.46 15.10
CA ASN A 31 5.33 21.00 14.01
C ASN A 31 4.72 20.94 12.59
N ASP A 32 3.48 21.40 12.40
CA ASP A 32 2.78 21.43 11.10
C ASP A 32 2.63 20.06 10.40
N ASN A 33 3.16 18.96 10.97
CA ASN A 33 2.98 17.61 10.44
C ASN A 33 1.51 17.26 10.35
N PHE A 34 0.71 17.72 11.31
CA PHE A 34 -0.74 17.62 11.25
C PHE A 34 -1.32 18.14 9.93
N LYS A 35 -0.89 19.32 9.45
CA LYS A 35 -1.38 19.90 8.18
C LYS A 35 -0.99 19.03 6.99
N ARG A 36 0.17 18.37 7.03
CA ARG A 36 0.63 17.44 5.98
C ARG A 36 -0.20 16.17 5.93
N TRP A 37 -0.46 15.55 7.08
CA TRP A 37 -1.29 14.33 7.17
C TRP A 37 -2.77 14.62 6.93
N ALA A 38 -3.30 15.72 7.46
CA ALA A 38 -4.68 16.14 7.23
C ALA A 38 -4.95 16.49 5.75
N ARG A 39 -3.94 16.98 5.01
CA ARG A 39 -4.06 17.17 3.55
C ARG A 39 -4.14 15.85 2.78
N ALA A 40 -3.50 14.79 3.28
CA ALA A 40 -3.63 13.45 2.72
C ALA A 40 -5.00 12.80 3.03
N TYR A 41 -5.71 13.31 4.03
CA TYR A 41 -7.08 12.90 4.34
C TYR A 41 -8.06 13.49 3.32
N GLN A 42 -8.26 12.77 2.21
CA GLN A 42 -9.23 13.10 1.17
C GLN A 42 -10.29 11.99 1.08
N PRO A 43 -11.23 11.91 2.04
CA PRO A 43 -12.22 10.83 2.08
C PRO A 43 -13.12 10.78 0.84
N ALA A 44 -13.33 11.89 0.14
CA ALA A 44 -14.10 11.91 -1.12
C ALA A 44 -13.36 11.28 -2.32
N ILE A 45 -12.03 11.19 -2.28
CA ILE A 45 -11.18 10.65 -3.36
C ILE A 45 -10.68 9.24 -2.99
N TYR A 46 -10.40 9.02 -1.70
CA TYR A 46 -9.86 7.78 -1.17
C TYR A 46 -10.75 7.20 -0.07
N THR A 47 -12.07 7.10 -0.31
CA THR A 47 -13.03 6.40 0.58
C THR A 47 -12.54 5.01 0.98
N ASN A 48 -11.76 4.35 0.11
CA ASN A 48 -11.23 3.01 0.33
C ASN A 48 -9.87 2.99 1.07
N MET A 49 -9.18 4.12 1.24
CA MET A 49 -7.91 4.18 2.02
C MET A 49 -8.13 4.27 3.53
N GLU A 50 -9.35 4.53 3.99
CA GLU A 50 -9.70 4.41 5.41
C GLU A 50 -9.65 2.94 5.90
N ILE A 51 -9.52 1.98 4.99
CA ILE A 51 -9.51 0.56 5.30
C ILE A 51 -8.05 0.12 5.49
N SER A 52 -7.56 0.14 6.73
CA SER A 52 -6.30 -0.53 7.15
C SER A 52 -6.13 -1.89 6.47
N ASN A 53 -7.24 -2.63 6.32
CA ASN A 53 -7.26 -3.96 5.71
C ASN A 53 -6.86 -3.97 4.23
N TYR A 54 -7.11 -2.92 3.44
CA TYR A 54 -6.69 -2.91 2.03
C TYR A 54 -5.17 -2.77 1.93
N ILE A 55 -4.61 -1.77 2.62
CA ILE A 55 -3.15 -1.54 2.67
C ILE A 55 -2.46 -2.75 3.28
N GLU A 56 -3.00 -3.29 4.38
CA GLU A 56 -2.43 -4.44 5.08
C GLU A 56 -2.54 -5.75 4.28
N SER A 57 -3.67 -5.98 3.61
CA SER A 57 -3.83 -7.11 2.67
C SER A 57 -2.82 -7.02 1.53
N TRP A 58 -2.65 -5.84 0.93
CA TRP A 58 -1.65 -5.63 -0.11
C TRP A 58 -0.22 -5.85 0.41
N HIS A 59 0.09 -5.34 1.61
CA HIS A 59 1.39 -5.55 2.25
C HIS A 59 1.65 -7.04 2.54
N ASN A 60 0.63 -7.79 2.95
CA ASN A 60 0.71 -9.22 3.20
C ASN A 60 0.91 -10.02 1.90
N GLN A 61 0.24 -9.62 0.81
CA GLN A 61 0.48 -10.19 -0.52
C GLN A 61 1.90 -9.90 -1.01
N LEU A 62 2.39 -8.67 -0.85
CA LEU A 62 3.76 -8.31 -1.20
C LEU A 62 4.79 -9.17 -0.44
N LYS A 63 4.59 -9.30 0.88
CA LYS A 63 5.43 -10.13 1.75
C LYS A 63 5.39 -11.61 1.34
N ALA A 64 4.21 -12.16 1.05
CA ALA A 64 4.05 -13.57 0.73
C ALA A 64 4.57 -13.92 -0.68
N THR A 65 4.13 -13.17 -1.68
CA THR A 65 4.34 -13.48 -3.10
C THR A 65 5.75 -13.12 -3.57
N TYR A 66 6.23 -11.92 -3.23
CA TYR A 66 7.49 -11.39 -3.78
C TYR A 66 8.65 -11.51 -2.80
N LEU A 67 8.41 -11.30 -1.51
CA LEU A 67 9.46 -11.32 -0.49
C LEU A 67 9.64 -12.69 0.18
N LYS A 68 8.77 -13.67 -0.11
CA LYS A 68 8.77 -15.03 0.47
C LYS A 68 8.80 -15.05 2.00
N ARG A 69 8.13 -14.08 2.63
CA ARG A 69 8.10 -13.87 4.09
C ARG A 69 9.50 -13.70 4.74
N LYS A 70 10.55 -13.44 3.97
CA LYS A 70 11.88 -13.14 4.52
C LYS A 70 11.88 -11.73 5.11
N GLN A 71 12.53 -11.59 6.28
CA GLN A 71 12.73 -10.27 6.89
C GLN A 71 13.64 -9.36 6.04
N ASN A 72 13.47 -8.06 6.29
CA ASN A 72 14.10 -6.89 5.66
C ASN A 72 15.24 -7.19 4.68
N ARG A 73 14.94 -7.03 3.38
CA ARG A 73 15.98 -6.81 2.38
C ARG A 73 16.39 -5.34 2.44
N ARG A 74 17.68 -5.04 2.23
CA ARG A 74 18.19 -3.67 2.05
C ARG A 74 17.26 -2.90 1.09
N VAL A 75 16.96 -1.64 1.39
CA VAL A 75 15.98 -0.81 0.66
C VAL A 75 16.15 -0.90 -0.87
N GLY A 76 17.38 -0.85 -1.39
CA GLY A 76 17.62 -0.98 -2.83
C GLY A 76 17.14 -2.30 -3.45
N ARG A 77 17.20 -3.40 -2.70
CA ARG A 77 16.67 -4.70 -3.15
C ARG A 77 15.14 -4.73 -3.11
N LEU A 78 14.51 -4.00 -2.19
CA LEU A 78 13.06 -3.83 -2.16
C LEU A 78 12.60 -3.03 -3.37
N ILE A 79 13.25 -1.89 -3.65
CA ILE A 79 12.98 -1.04 -4.82
C ILE A 79 13.13 -1.85 -6.11
N PHE A 80 14.21 -2.64 -6.22
CA PHE A 80 14.43 -3.50 -7.38
C PHE A 80 13.27 -4.47 -7.62
N ILE A 81 12.74 -5.12 -6.57
CA ILE A 81 11.62 -6.07 -6.69
C ILE A 81 10.33 -5.33 -7.04
N LEU A 82 10.09 -4.16 -6.44
CA LEU A 82 8.90 -3.36 -6.73
C LEU A 82 8.85 -2.92 -8.19
N VAL A 83 9.97 -2.45 -8.73
CA VAL A 83 10.04 -1.94 -10.12
C VAL A 83 10.07 -3.08 -11.13
N ASN A 84 10.88 -4.11 -10.92
CA ASN A 84 11.08 -5.14 -11.96
C ASN A 84 10.05 -6.26 -11.90
N ASP A 85 9.53 -6.61 -10.72
CA ASP A 85 8.62 -7.75 -10.57
C ASP A 85 7.17 -7.29 -10.35
N VAL A 86 6.94 -6.35 -9.42
CA VAL A 86 5.58 -5.98 -8.99
C VAL A 86 4.89 -5.08 -10.01
N GLU A 87 5.59 -4.10 -10.58
CA GLU A 87 5.04 -3.18 -11.57
C GLU A 87 4.64 -3.92 -12.86
N GLU A 88 5.50 -4.82 -13.36
CA GLU A 88 5.19 -5.62 -14.55
C GLU A 88 3.95 -6.51 -14.32
N ASP A 89 3.88 -7.19 -13.16
CA ASP A 89 2.72 -8.01 -12.80
C ASP A 89 1.43 -7.19 -12.69
N TYR A 90 1.53 -5.97 -12.14
CA TYR A 90 0.39 -5.06 -12.01
C TYR A 90 -0.12 -4.58 -13.37
N LEU A 91 0.78 -4.17 -14.26
CA LEU A 91 0.44 -3.76 -15.63
C LEU A 91 -0.20 -4.91 -16.42
N GLN A 92 0.37 -6.12 -16.34
CA GLN A 92 -0.20 -7.31 -16.96
C GLN A 92 -1.61 -7.61 -16.41
N ASN A 93 -1.82 -7.43 -15.11
CA ASN A 93 -3.13 -7.63 -14.49
C ASN A 93 -4.16 -6.59 -14.95
N ILE A 94 -3.77 -5.31 -15.12
CA ILE A 94 -4.63 -4.27 -15.69
C ILE A 94 -5.02 -4.63 -17.13
N GLN A 95 -4.03 -4.92 -17.97
CA GLN A 95 -4.27 -5.28 -19.38
C GLN A 95 -5.21 -6.49 -19.48
N ARG A 96 -5.03 -7.48 -18.61
CA ARG A 96 -5.89 -8.65 -18.55
C ARG A 96 -7.32 -8.33 -18.13
N LEU A 97 -7.50 -7.50 -17.10
CA LEU A 97 -8.83 -7.04 -16.67
C LEU A 97 -9.54 -6.28 -17.79
N MET A 98 -8.80 -5.44 -18.54
CA MET A 98 -9.32 -4.73 -19.72
C MET A 98 -9.76 -5.70 -20.83
N LEU A 99 -9.02 -6.79 -21.04
CA LEU A 99 -9.32 -7.80 -22.07
C LEU A 99 -10.36 -8.85 -21.64
N LYS A 100 -10.93 -8.76 -20.42
CA LYS A 100 -11.87 -9.75 -19.81
C LYS A 100 -11.35 -11.20 -19.83
N VAL A 101 -10.03 -11.39 -19.86
CA VAL A 101 -9.42 -12.73 -19.90
C VAL A 101 -9.36 -13.33 -18.49
N GLY A 102 -9.85 -14.57 -18.36
CA GLY A 102 -9.94 -15.29 -17.09
C GLY A 102 -8.61 -15.59 -16.39
N ARG A 103 -8.75 -16.20 -15.20
CA ARG A 103 -7.78 -16.75 -14.21
C ARG A 103 -6.32 -17.12 -14.54
N MET A 104 -5.50 -16.43 -15.34
CA MET A 104 -4.16 -16.96 -15.71
C MET A 104 -3.21 -17.22 -14.53
N GLY A 105 -2.65 -18.44 -14.48
CA GLY A 105 -1.72 -18.88 -13.43
C GLY A 105 -0.33 -18.23 -13.51
N PRO A 106 0.46 -18.22 -12.42
CA PRO A 106 1.78 -17.58 -12.37
C PRO A 106 2.84 -18.23 -13.28
N GLU A 107 2.70 -19.51 -13.63
CA GLU A 107 3.58 -20.16 -14.62
C GLU A 107 3.21 -19.78 -16.06
N GLU A 108 1.91 -19.71 -16.32
CA GLU A 108 1.34 -19.36 -17.61
C GLU A 108 1.63 -17.90 -17.97
N ARG A 109 1.61 -17.01 -16.97
CA ARG A 109 2.14 -15.63 -17.08
C ARG A 109 3.60 -15.59 -17.47
N ARG A 110 4.47 -16.33 -16.76
CA ARG A 110 5.91 -16.40 -17.08
C ARG A 110 6.18 -17.01 -18.45
N ARG A 111 5.32 -17.91 -18.93
CA ARG A 111 5.40 -18.45 -20.29
C ARG A 111 5.03 -17.40 -21.33
N ARG A 112 3.91 -16.68 -21.15
CA ARG A 112 3.51 -15.58 -22.05
C ARG A 112 4.52 -14.44 -22.06
N ALA A 113 5.02 -14.00 -20.92
CA ALA A 113 6.03 -12.95 -20.84
C ALA A 113 7.29 -13.34 -21.64
N ARG A 114 7.72 -14.60 -21.55
CA ARG A 114 8.82 -15.13 -22.37
C ARG A 114 8.51 -15.16 -23.86
N GLN A 115 7.29 -15.52 -24.25
CA GLN A 115 6.84 -15.48 -25.65
C GLN A 115 6.81 -14.06 -26.20
N ILE A 116 6.18 -13.11 -25.51
CA ILE A 116 6.13 -11.70 -25.93
C ILE A 116 7.54 -11.13 -26.09
N LYS A 117 8.44 -11.46 -25.17
CA LYS A 117 9.83 -10.99 -25.23
C LYS A 117 10.61 -11.62 -26.40
N ALA A 118 10.32 -12.87 -26.74
CA ALA A 118 10.89 -13.52 -27.91
C ALA A 118 10.33 -12.96 -29.23
N ASP A 119 9.02 -12.68 -29.27
CA ASP A 119 8.31 -12.13 -30.43
C ASP A 119 8.71 -10.67 -30.72
N GLN A 120 9.20 -9.92 -29.73
CA GLN A 120 9.73 -8.56 -29.91
C GLN A 120 11.19 -8.51 -30.41
N ILE A 121 11.91 -9.63 -30.35
CA ILE A 121 13.33 -9.72 -30.76
C ILE A 121 13.48 -10.18 -32.23
N ASN A 122 12.38 -10.61 -32.85
CA ASN A 122 12.32 -11.06 -34.25
C ASN A 122 11.61 -10.03 -35.13
#